data_AF-A0A6N6KQ15-F1
#
_entry.id   AF-A0A6N6KQ15-F1
#
_cell.length_a   1.000
_cell.length_b   1.000
_cell.length_c   1.000
_cell.angle_alpha   90.00
_cell.angle_beta   90.00
_cell.angle_gamma   90.00
#
_symmetry.space_group_name_H-M   'P 1'
#
loop_
_entity.id
_entity.type
_entity.pdbx_description
1 polymer ?
#
loop_
_entity_poly.entity_id
_entity_poly.type
_entity_poly.pdbx_seq_one_letter_code
_entity_poly.pdbx_strand_id
1 'polypeptide(L)'
;MCYSQPKNLEMKKQSKKVTEYLFEKRVAAIKTTFVGNLIMAAIILLDGIKNFTEVPQAQFCLYSGLFVLIVFLRYQWKNPDLNWLVAGIYFIGVLLELILIGFPEPMITMNPNELSKGVGLEIMILLIPYIYMGLRAGLVIPLVSIAVFSKRM
;
A
#
# COMPACT_ATOMS: atom_id res chain seq x y z
N MET A 1 -24.27 52.49 6.01
CA MET A 1 -24.39 51.09 5.53
C MET A 1 -23.05 50.64 4.99
N CYS A 2 -22.36 49.74 5.70
CA CYS A 2 -21.00 49.31 5.36
C CYS A 2 -21.09 47.97 4.60
N TYR A 3 -20.90 48.01 3.27
CA TYR A 3 -20.82 46.84 2.41
C TYR A 3 -19.39 46.28 2.42
N SER A 4 -19.04 45.41 3.38
CA SER A 4 -17.71 44.78 3.45
C SER A 4 -17.74 43.24 3.38
N GLN A 5 -18.86 42.64 2.98
CA GLN A 5 -19.06 41.17 3.03
C GLN A 5 -18.69 40.32 1.78
N PRO A 6 -18.48 40.82 0.55
CA PRO A 6 -18.33 39.92 -0.61
C PRO A 6 -17.00 39.16 -0.63
N LYS A 7 -15.90 39.78 -0.19
CA LYS A 7 -14.54 39.18 -0.28
C LYS A 7 -14.38 37.92 0.59
N ASN A 8 -15.06 37.86 1.73
CA ASN A 8 -15.01 36.70 2.63
C ASN A 8 -15.73 35.46 2.08
N LEU A 9 -16.77 35.65 1.26
CA LEU A 9 -17.52 34.54 0.67
C LEU A 9 -16.73 33.87 -0.47
N GLU A 10 -16.02 34.66 -1.27
CA GLU A 10 -15.19 34.13 -2.36
C GLU A 10 -13.99 33.34 -1.84
N MET A 11 -13.31 33.82 -0.79
CA MET A 11 -12.20 33.10 -0.15
C MET A 11 -12.65 31.75 0.41
N LYS A 12 -13.82 31.68 1.06
CA LYS A 12 -14.38 30.42 1.56
C LYS A 12 -14.70 29.43 0.43
N LYS A 13 -15.23 29.91 -0.70
CA LYS A 13 -15.52 29.06 -1.87
C LYS A 13 -14.24 28.49 -2.50
N GLN A 14 -13.19 29.29 -2.62
CA GLN A 14 -11.90 28.82 -3.15
C GLN A 14 -11.27 27.76 -2.23
N SER A 15 -11.27 27.98 -0.92
CA SER A 15 -10.75 27.01 0.07
C SER A 15 -11.46 25.66 0.00
N LYS A 16 -12.78 25.64 -0.18
CA LYS A 16 -13.55 24.40 -0.32
C LYS A 16 -13.15 23.62 -1.58
N LYS A 17 -13.05 24.28 -2.73
CA LYS A 17 -12.63 23.64 -4.00
C LYS A 17 -11.22 23.03 -3.92
N VAL A 18 -10.28 23.73 -3.29
CA VAL A 18 -8.92 23.22 -3.08
C VAL A 18 -8.94 21.97 -2.20
N THR A 19 -9.77 21.96 -1.15
CA THR A 19 -9.91 20.83 -0.24
C THR A 19 -10.50 19.60 -0.94
N GLU A 20 -11.55 19.78 -1.74
CA GLU A 20 -12.15 18.72 -2.58
C GLU A 20 -11.15 18.14 -3.58
N TYR A 21 -10.38 19.00 -4.27
CA TYR A 21 -9.35 18.54 -5.21
C TYR A 21 -8.25 17.70 -4.53
N LEU A 22 -7.79 18.13 -3.35
CA LEU A 22 -6.79 17.38 -2.57
C LEU A 22 -7.33 16.02 -2.09
N PHE A 23 -8.64 15.92 -1.83
CA PHE A 23 -9.29 14.66 -1.47
C PHE A 23 -9.28 13.68 -2.62
N GLU A 24 -9.72 14.12 -3.79
CA GLU A 24 -9.78 13.29 -5.00
C GLU A 24 -8.39 12.75 -5.35
N LYS A 25 -7.35 13.57 -5.21
CA LYS A 25 -5.97 13.14 -5.39
C LYS A 25 -5.56 12.03 -4.40
N ARG A 26 -5.98 12.12 -3.13
CA ARG A 26 -5.71 11.08 -2.12
C ARG A 26 -6.51 9.80 -2.38
N VAL A 27 -7.77 9.92 -2.79
CA VAL A 27 -8.58 8.77 -3.22
C VAL A 27 -7.93 8.07 -4.41
N ALA A 28 -7.43 8.83 -5.39
CA ALA A 28 -6.69 8.27 -6.51
C ALA A 28 -5.39 7.55 -6.08
N ALA A 29 -4.72 8.03 -5.02
CA ALA A 29 -3.53 7.38 -4.47
C ALA A 29 -3.83 5.98 -3.88
N ILE A 30 -5.06 5.67 -3.49
CA ILE A 30 -5.42 4.31 -3.01
C ILE A 30 -5.23 3.26 -4.11
N LYS A 31 -5.32 3.66 -5.38
CA LYS A 31 -5.00 2.78 -6.51
C LYS A 31 -3.56 2.28 -6.47
N THR A 32 -2.62 3.05 -5.90
CA THR A 32 -1.22 2.62 -5.79
C THR A 32 -1.07 1.47 -4.80
N THR A 33 -1.91 1.40 -3.76
CA THR A 33 -1.99 0.23 -2.88
C THR A 33 -2.38 -1.00 -3.71
N PHE A 34 -3.50 -0.97 -4.44
CA PHE A 34 -3.90 -2.09 -5.31
C PHE A 34 -2.84 -2.48 -6.34
N VAL A 35 -2.32 -1.50 -7.10
CA VAL A 35 -1.31 -1.76 -8.15
C VAL A 35 -0.02 -2.29 -7.55
N GLY A 36 0.44 -1.76 -6.41
CA GLY A 36 1.64 -2.23 -5.73
C GLY A 36 1.51 -3.67 -5.25
N ASN A 37 0.33 -4.05 -4.73
CA ASN A 37 0.02 -5.43 -4.37
C ASN A 37 0.11 -6.37 -5.60
N LEU A 38 -0.45 -5.95 -6.73
CA LEU A 38 -0.43 -6.72 -7.97
C LEU A 38 1.01 -6.89 -8.52
N ILE A 39 1.79 -5.80 -8.52
CA ILE A 39 3.20 -5.83 -8.96
C ILE A 39 4.02 -6.77 -8.07
N MET A 40 3.84 -6.70 -6.74
CA MET A 40 4.54 -7.60 -5.83
C MET A 40 4.16 -9.06 -6.04
N ALA A 41 2.87 -9.37 -6.22
CA ALA A 41 2.43 -10.71 -6.56
C ALA A 41 3.07 -11.20 -7.87
N ALA A 42 3.10 -10.36 -8.90
CA ALA A 42 3.72 -10.68 -10.18
C ALA A 42 5.22 -10.96 -10.05
N ILE A 43 5.96 -10.11 -9.31
CA ILE A 43 7.40 -10.31 -9.08
C ILE A 43 7.67 -11.64 -8.36
N ILE A 44 6.88 -11.97 -7.33
CA ILE A 44 7.02 -13.22 -6.60
C ILE A 44 6.71 -14.43 -7.49
N LEU A 45 5.71 -14.34 -8.37
CA LEU A 45 5.34 -15.45 -9.26
C LEU A 45 6.35 -15.68 -10.39
N LEU A 46 7.14 -14.66 -10.74
CA LEU A 46 8.23 -14.81 -11.69
C LEU A 46 9.43 -15.59 -11.10
N ASP A 47 9.48 -15.75 -9.78
CA ASP A 47 10.51 -16.53 -9.11
C ASP A 47 10.27 -18.05 -9.24
N GLY A 48 10.95 -18.66 -10.22
CA GLY A 48 11.13 -20.12 -10.29
C GLY A 48 9.99 -20.93 -10.92
N ILE A 49 9.03 -20.32 -11.62
CA ILE A 49 7.85 -21.02 -12.20
C ILE A 49 7.15 -21.90 -11.14
N LYS A 50 7.15 -21.45 -9.88
CA LYS A 50 6.39 -22.14 -8.83
C LYS A 50 4.90 -21.98 -9.13
N ASN A 51 4.12 -23.03 -8.85
CA ASN A 51 2.68 -22.92 -9.01
C ASN A 51 2.14 -21.83 -8.07
N PHE A 52 1.17 -21.05 -8.53
CA PHE A 52 0.54 -20.00 -7.73
C PHE A 52 0.05 -20.52 -6.35
N THR A 53 -0.36 -21.79 -6.30
CA THR A 53 -0.82 -22.47 -5.08
C THR A 53 0.28 -22.72 -4.04
N GLU A 54 1.54 -22.71 -4.45
CA GLU A 54 2.70 -23.04 -3.61
C GLU A 54 3.36 -21.79 -3.00
N VAL A 55 2.97 -20.59 -3.43
CA VAL A 55 3.61 -19.34 -3.00
C VAL A 55 2.62 -18.46 -2.21
N PRO A 56 2.50 -18.67 -0.88
CA PRO A 56 1.48 -18.02 -0.06
C PRO A 56 1.63 -16.49 -0.03
N GLN A 57 2.84 -15.94 -0.16
CA GLN A 57 3.07 -14.49 -0.25
C GLN A 57 2.43 -13.89 -1.51
N ALA A 58 2.49 -14.59 -2.64
CA ALA A 58 1.85 -14.12 -3.88
C ALA A 58 0.32 -14.12 -3.74
N GLN A 59 -0.23 -15.17 -3.14
CA GLN A 59 -1.67 -15.26 -2.84
C GLN A 59 -2.10 -14.13 -1.91
N PHE A 60 -1.34 -13.90 -0.84
CA PHE A 60 -1.62 -12.85 0.12
C PHE A 60 -1.59 -11.47 -0.52
N CYS A 61 -0.58 -11.18 -1.36
CA CYS A 61 -0.51 -9.97 -2.17
C CYS A 61 -1.74 -9.80 -3.07
N LEU A 62 -2.17 -10.86 -3.73
CA LEU A 62 -3.29 -10.82 -4.66
C LEU A 62 -4.61 -10.59 -3.92
N TYR A 63 -4.85 -11.29 -2.80
CA TYR A 63 -6.06 -11.15 -2.00
C TYR A 63 -6.18 -9.77 -1.36
N SER A 64 -5.10 -9.23 -0.79
CA SER A 64 -5.12 -7.88 -0.24
C SER A 64 -5.28 -6.81 -1.31
N GLY A 65 -4.68 -7.00 -2.50
CA GLY A 65 -4.90 -6.13 -3.65
C GLY A 65 -6.36 -6.14 -4.08
N LEU A 66 -6.94 -7.33 -4.24
CA LEU A 66 -8.35 -7.52 -4.61
C LEU A 66 -9.30 -6.92 -3.56
N PHE A 67 -9.00 -7.12 -2.27
CA PHE A 67 -9.73 -6.49 -1.18
C PHE A 67 -9.74 -4.97 -1.31
N VAL A 68 -8.57 -4.35 -1.49
CA VAL A 68 -8.46 -2.89 -1.67
C VAL A 68 -9.20 -2.43 -2.91
N LEU A 69 -9.15 -3.18 -4.01
CA LEU A 69 -9.89 -2.86 -5.24
C LEU A 69 -11.42 -2.91 -5.02
N ILE A 70 -11.92 -3.96 -4.37
CA ILE A 70 -13.36 -4.10 -4.06
C ILE A 70 -13.82 -2.94 -3.18
N VAL A 71 -13.06 -2.62 -2.13
CA VAL A 71 -13.34 -1.47 -1.27
C VAL A 71 -13.31 -0.20 -2.10
N PHE A 72 -12.28 0.03 -2.90
CA PHE A 72 -12.16 1.22 -3.75
C PHE A 72 -13.35 1.43 -4.69
N LEU A 73 -13.88 0.37 -5.29
CA LEU A 73 -15.01 0.46 -6.23
C LEU A 73 -16.37 0.65 -5.54
N ARG A 74 -16.55 0.12 -4.33
CA ARG A 74 -17.87 0.07 -3.66
C ARG A 74 -18.06 1.15 -2.60
N TYR A 75 -16.98 1.62 -2.00
CA TYR A 75 -17.03 2.43 -0.79
C TYR A 75 -16.79 3.92 -1.07
N GLN A 76 -17.62 4.77 -0.45
CA GLN A 76 -17.44 6.22 -0.49
C GLN A 76 -16.45 6.64 0.60
N TRP A 77 -15.23 7.01 0.20
CA TRP A 77 -14.10 7.38 1.07
C TRP A 77 -14.29 8.60 1.99
N LYS A 78 -15.53 9.10 2.14
CA LYS A 78 -15.88 10.28 2.93
C LYS A 78 -15.95 9.98 4.43
N ASN A 79 -16.22 8.74 4.84
CA ASN A 79 -16.37 8.39 6.26
C ASN A 79 -14.99 8.09 6.89
N PRO A 80 -14.52 8.90 7.87
CA PRO A 80 -13.20 8.70 8.47
C PRO A 80 -13.07 7.40 9.26
N ASP A 81 -14.11 6.96 9.96
CA ASP A 81 -14.07 5.76 10.80
C ASP A 81 -13.94 4.49 9.94
N LEU A 82 -14.68 4.44 8.83
CA LEU A 82 -14.57 3.35 7.87
C LEU A 82 -13.22 3.39 7.12
N ASN A 83 -12.66 4.57 6.84
CA ASN A 83 -11.31 4.68 6.27
C ASN A 83 -10.25 4.09 7.23
N TRP A 84 -10.35 4.40 8.53
CA TRP A 84 -9.46 3.84 9.55
C TRP A 84 -9.64 2.33 9.70
N LEU A 85 -10.88 1.83 9.63
CA LEU A 85 -11.17 0.40 9.64
C LEU A 85 -10.49 -0.32 8.45
N VAL A 86 -10.61 0.22 7.24
CA VAL A 86 -9.96 -0.36 6.04
C VAL A 86 -8.43 -0.33 6.17
N ALA A 87 -7.86 0.78 6.61
CA ALA A 87 -6.42 0.90 6.84
C ALA A 87 -5.94 -0.09 7.93
N GLY A 88 -6.72 -0.24 9.01
CA GLY A 88 -6.45 -1.17 10.10
C GLY A 88 -6.51 -2.63 9.65
N ILE A 89 -7.56 -3.03 8.90
CA ILE A 89 -7.68 -4.38 8.33
C ILE A 89 -6.49 -4.68 7.41
N TYR A 90 -6.10 -3.74 6.54
CA TYR A 90 -4.95 -3.93 5.68
C TYR A 90 -3.65 -4.10 6.48
N PHE A 91 -3.41 -3.23 7.47
CA PHE A 91 -2.23 -3.28 8.33
C PHE A 91 -2.15 -4.58 9.14
N ILE A 92 -3.25 -4.98 9.77
CA ILE A 92 -3.36 -6.26 10.49
C ILE A 92 -3.10 -7.41 9.53
N GLY A 93 -3.62 -7.34 8.30
CA GLY A 93 -3.31 -8.32 7.25
C GLY A 93 -1.81 -8.46 7.01
N VAL A 94 -1.09 -7.35 6.82
CA VAL A 94 0.38 -7.37 6.65
C VAL A 94 1.10 -7.95 7.87
N LEU A 95 0.63 -7.67 9.09
CA LEU A 95 1.19 -8.28 10.29
C LEU A 95 0.92 -9.79 10.36
N LEU A 96 -0.28 -10.24 9.99
CA LEU A 96 -0.63 -11.65 9.95
C LEU A 96 0.19 -12.39 8.89
N GLU A 97 0.42 -11.80 7.73
CA GLU A 97 1.34 -12.32 6.72
C GLU A 97 2.73 -12.54 7.31
N LEU A 98 3.28 -11.55 8.02
CA LEU A 98 4.59 -11.68 8.66
C LEU A 98 4.64 -12.77 9.74
N ILE A 99 3.58 -12.91 10.54
CA ILE A 99 3.54 -13.88 11.65
C ILE A 99 3.30 -15.31 11.16
N LEU A 100 2.40 -15.49 10.18
CA LEU A 100 1.95 -16.81 9.73
C LEU A 100 2.83 -17.38 8.61
N ILE A 101 3.30 -16.52 7.70
CA ILE A 101 4.07 -16.93 6.52
C ILE A 101 5.57 -16.65 6.75
N GLY A 102 5.89 -15.57 7.46
CA GLY A 102 7.28 -15.15 7.68
C GLY A 102 7.84 -14.29 6.57
N PHE A 103 9.16 -14.08 6.61
CA PHE A 103 9.88 -13.42 5.53
C PHE A 103 9.96 -14.36 4.32
N PRO A 104 9.84 -13.85 3.08
CA PRO A 104 10.08 -14.68 1.91
C PRO A 104 11.53 -15.18 1.91
N GLU A 105 11.71 -16.44 1.52
CA GLU A 105 13.04 -17.04 1.40
C GLU A 105 13.83 -16.35 0.28
N PRO A 106 15.15 -16.20 0.42
CA PRO A 106 15.98 -15.67 -0.65
C PRO A 106 15.95 -16.61 -1.87
N MET A 107 15.82 -16.03 -3.06
CA MET A 107 15.70 -16.77 -4.34
C MET A 107 16.94 -17.63 -4.65
N ILE A 108 18.09 -17.30 -4.06
CA ILE A 108 19.36 -17.97 -4.29
C ILE A 108 19.92 -18.44 -2.94
N THR A 109 19.98 -19.76 -2.75
CA THR A 109 20.71 -20.38 -1.64
C THR A 109 22.21 -20.25 -1.88
N MET A 110 22.89 -19.50 -1.01
CA MET A 110 24.34 -19.36 -1.07
C MET A 110 25.00 -20.64 -0.57
N ASN A 111 25.96 -21.17 -1.33
CA ASN A 111 26.79 -22.27 -0.89
C ASN A 111 27.90 -21.71 0.03
N PRO A 112 27.90 -21.98 1.34
CA PRO A 112 28.86 -21.37 2.28
C PRO A 112 30.30 -21.81 2.03
N ASN A 113 30.52 -22.84 1.21
CA ASN A 113 31.83 -23.41 0.93
C ASN A 113 32.49 -22.83 -0.35
N GLU A 114 31.78 -22.04 -1.14
CA GLU A 114 32.34 -21.38 -2.32
C GLU A 114 32.67 -19.93 -1.98
N LEU A 115 33.96 -19.58 -2.07
CA LEU A 115 34.45 -18.23 -1.79
C LEU A 115 33.91 -17.27 -2.84
N SER A 116 32.79 -16.63 -2.52
CA SER A 116 32.02 -15.83 -3.46
C SER A 116 32.77 -14.57 -3.90
N LYS A 117 32.99 -14.45 -5.21
CA LYS A 117 33.52 -13.24 -5.84
C LYS A 117 32.46 -12.13 -5.93
N GLY A 118 31.26 -12.34 -5.38
CA GLY A 118 30.08 -11.50 -5.56
C GLY A 118 29.44 -10.97 -4.28
N VAL A 119 30.22 -10.67 -3.22
CA VAL A 119 29.71 -10.20 -1.91
C VAL A 119 28.66 -9.08 -2.03
N GLY A 120 28.80 -8.15 -2.98
CA GLY A 120 27.80 -7.10 -3.22
C GLY A 120 26.45 -7.64 -3.70
N LEU A 121 26.46 -8.59 -4.64
CA LEU A 121 25.26 -9.26 -5.14
C LEU A 121 24.58 -10.06 -4.03
N GLU A 122 25.37 -10.72 -3.18
CA GLU A 122 24.87 -11.48 -2.04
C GLU A 122 24.11 -10.61 -1.05
N ILE A 123 24.69 -9.47 -0.67
CA ILE A 123 24.02 -8.50 0.19
C ILE A 123 22.71 -8.03 -0.46
N MET A 124 22.69 -7.75 -1.77
CA MET A 124 21.47 -7.35 -2.46
C MET A 124 20.39 -8.44 -2.39
N ILE A 125 20.74 -9.71 -2.65
CA ILE A 125 19.81 -10.84 -2.57
C ILE A 125 19.26 -11.01 -1.15
N LEU A 126 20.12 -10.91 -0.14
CA LEU A 126 19.73 -11.00 1.27
C LEU A 126 18.80 -9.86 1.70
N LEU A 127 18.88 -8.69 1.05
CA LEU A 127 18.02 -7.55 1.34
C LEU A 127 16.63 -7.64 0.69
N ILE A 128 16.44 -8.44 -0.37
CA ILE A 128 15.17 -8.54 -1.09
C ILE A 128 13.97 -8.82 -0.17
N PRO A 129 14.03 -9.79 0.77
CA PRO A 129 12.92 -10.05 1.69
C PRO A 129 12.52 -8.85 2.55
N TYR A 130 13.51 -8.08 3.01
CA TYR A 130 13.28 -6.89 3.83
C TYR A 130 12.73 -5.74 3.00
N ILE A 131 13.22 -5.55 1.77
CA ILE A 131 12.69 -4.58 0.81
C ILE A 131 11.23 -4.91 0.51
N TYR A 132 10.91 -6.18 0.26
CA TYR A 132 9.55 -6.65 0.05
C TYR A 132 8.65 -6.27 1.23
N MET A 133 9.02 -6.61 2.47
CA MET A 133 8.23 -6.26 3.66
C MET A 133 8.12 -4.75 3.88
N GLY A 134 9.18 -4.00 3.58
CA GLY A 134 9.17 -2.54 3.65
C GLY A 134 8.19 -1.91 2.65
N LEU A 135 8.22 -2.37 1.40
CA LEU A 135 7.26 -1.95 0.37
C LEU A 135 5.83 -2.33 0.76
N ARG A 136 5.64 -3.54 1.29
CA ARG A 136 4.37 -4.07 1.78
C ARG A 136 3.75 -3.19 2.85
N ALA A 137 4.53 -2.87 3.89
CA ALA A 137 4.11 -1.95 4.94
C ALA A 137 3.85 -0.54 4.38
N GLY A 138 4.70 -0.07 3.46
CA GLY A 138 4.56 1.24 2.80
C GLY A 138 3.24 1.42 2.03
N LEU A 139 2.64 0.33 1.52
CA LEU A 139 1.35 0.39 0.84
C LEU A 139 0.17 0.76 1.75
N VAL A 140 0.36 0.80 3.07
CA VAL A 140 -0.62 1.33 4.01
C VAL A 140 -0.68 2.87 3.99
N ILE A 141 0.39 3.54 3.57
CA ILE A 141 0.52 5.00 3.63
C ILE A 141 -0.62 5.71 2.89
N PRO A 142 -1.00 5.33 1.65
CA PRO A 142 -2.15 5.93 0.97
C PRO A 142 -3.47 5.78 1.75
N LEU A 143 -3.69 4.64 2.41
CA LEU A 143 -4.89 4.35 3.20
C LEU A 143 -4.95 5.20 4.48
N VAL A 144 -3.84 5.31 5.21
CA VAL A 144 -3.75 6.18 6.39
C VAL A 144 -3.89 7.66 5.98
N SER A 145 -3.27 8.04 4.87
CA SER A 145 -3.33 9.39 4.32
C SER A 145 -4.76 9.86 4.02
N ILE A 146 -5.61 8.99 3.44
CA ILE A 146 -7.01 9.34 3.20
C ILE A 146 -7.82 9.37 4.51
N ALA A 147 -7.57 8.45 5.45
CA ALA A 147 -8.26 8.39 6.75
C ALA A 147 -8.01 9.64 7.61
N VAL A 148 -6.76 10.12 7.65
CA VAL A 148 -6.41 11.35 8.36
C VAL A 148 -7.03 12.57 7.68
N PHE A 149 -7.07 12.60 6.35
CA PHE A 149 -7.56 13.75 5.61
C PHE A 149 -9.08 13.88 5.66
N SER A 150 -9.82 12.76 5.59
CA SER A 150 -11.29 12.77 5.68
C SER A 150 -11.81 13.26 7.03
N LYS A 151 -11.06 13.08 8.11
CA LYS A 151 -11.41 13.60 9.45
C LYS A 151 -11.32 15.14 9.55
N ARG A 152 -10.57 15.78 8.65
CA ARG A 152 -10.37 17.24 8.63
C ARG A 152 -11.36 17.98 7.76
N MET A 153 -12.21 17.25 7.01
CA MET A 153 -13.30 17.81 6.22
C MET A 153 -14.57 17.91 7.04
#